data_AF-A0A5S5DMU4-F1
#
_entry.id   AF-A0A5S5DMU4-F1
#
_cell.length_a   1.000
_cell.length_b   1.000
_cell.length_c   1.000
_cell.angle_alpha   90.00
_cell.angle_beta   90.00
_cell.angle_gamma   90.00
#
_symmetry.space_group_name_H-M   'P 1'
#
loop_
_entity.id
_entity.type
_entity.pdbx_description
1 polymer ?
#
loop_
_entity_poly.entity_id
_entity_poly.type
_entity_poly.pdbx_seq_one_letter_code
_entity_poly.pdbx_strand_id
1 'polypeptide(L)'
;MHTKTEYLIWDKIVNSAKNRIDLASYGERASKISPEVMDKFILHIIAAFASGEDHCSISTNLHNELHHIGIDVQEDVIDKIIEDKHVVFSAEIYAAYLTFSMLEDGYSEQEVLGYISDLLDSPKIH
;
A
#
# COMPACT_ATOMS: atom_id res chain seq x y z
N MET A 1 -1.42 20.53 -2.20
CA MET A 1 -2.64 20.34 -3.03
C MET A 1 -2.25 19.28 -4.04
N HIS A 2 -2.51 18.01 -3.72
CA HIS A 2 -2.08 16.87 -4.55
C HIS A 2 -2.68 17.03 -5.95
N THR A 3 -1.85 16.87 -6.97
CA THR A 3 -2.29 16.99 -8.35
C THR A 3 -3.11 15.75 -8.73
N LYS A 4 -3.92 15.88 -9.78
CA LYS A 4 -4.68 14.74 -10.31
C LYS A 4 -3.76 13.59 -10.74
N THR A 5 -2.53 13.88 -11.16
CA THR A 5 -1.58 12.86 -11.64
C THR A 5 -0.94 12.08 -10.50
N GLU A 6 -0.57 12.76 -9.41
CA GLU A 6 -0.04 12.12 -8.22
C GLU A 6 -1.04 11.08 -7.66
N TYR A 7 -2.33 11.43 -7.63
CA TYR A 7 -3.38 10.48 -7.29
C TYR A 7 -3.43 9.25 -8.22
N LEU A 8 -3.18 9.42 -9.53
CA LEU A 8 -3.18 8.30 -10.47
C LEU A 8 -2.01 7.35 -10.25
N ILE A 9 -0.84 7.86 -9.83
CA ILE A 9 0.32 7.02 -9.50
C ILE A 9 -0.03 6.12 -8.32
N TRP A 10 -0.51 6.70 -7.23
CA TRP A 10 -0.89 5.94 -6.04
C TRP A 10 -2.04 4.99 -6.31
N ASP A 11 -3.07 5.43 -7.03
CA ASP A 11 -4.20 4.57 -7.40
C ASP A 11 -3.75 3.35 -8.22
N LYS A 12 -2.80 3.52 -9.16
CA LYS A 12 -2.21 2.42 -9.93
C LYS A 12 -1.51 1.40 -9.02
N ILE A 13 -0.68 1.87 -8.08
CA ILE A 13 0.05 1.03 -7.13
C ILE A 13 -0.93 0.25 -6.25
N VAL A 14 -1.90 0.94 -5.64
CA VAL A 14 -2.88 0.32 -4.73
C VAL A 14 -3.75 -0.66 -5.50
N ASN A 15 -4.25 -0.31 -6.70
CA ASN A 15 -5.06 -1.22 -7.51
C ASN A 15 -4.30 -2.49 -7.95
N SER A 16 -2.98 -2.40 -8.16
CA SER A 16 -2.14 -3.59 -8.41
C SER A 16 -2.12 -4.54 -7.20
N ALA A 17 -1.99 -3.98 -5.99
CA ALA A 17 -1.96 -4.74 -4.74
C ALA A 17 -3.33 -5.29 -4.31
N LYS A 18 -4.43 -4.55 -4.54
CA LYS A 18 -5.79 -4.92 -4.08
C LYS A 18 -6.20 -6.33 -4.45
N ASN A 19 -5.86 -6.79 -5.66
CA ASN A 19 -6.22 -8.11 -6.14
C ASN A 19 -5.51 -9.27 -5.40
N ARG A 20 -4.54 -8.97 -4.54
CA ARG A 20 -3.74 -9.95 -3.80
C ARG A 20 -4.07 -10.00 -2.30
N ILE A 21 -5.09 -9.28 -1.84
CA ILE A 21 -5.61 -9.39 -0.47
C ILE A 21 -6.91 -10.18 -0.47
N ASP A 22 -6.98 -11.23 0.34
CA ASP A 22 -8.23 -11.89 0.70
C ASP A 22 -8.64 -11.52 2.14
N LEU A 23 -9.55 -10.56 2.29
CA LEU A 23 -10.03 -10.12 3.61
C LEU A 23 -10.87 -11.16 4.33
N ALA A 24 -11.52 -12.07 3.60
CA ALA A 24 -12.30 -13.12 4.22
C ALA A 24 -11.39 -14.09 4.99
N SER A 25 -10.12 -14.21 4.58
CA SER A 25 -9.12 -15.06 5.25
C SER A 25 -8.71 -14.54 6.64
N TYR A 26 -8.91 -13.24 6.93
CA TYR A 26 -8.53 -12.61 8.19
C TYR A 26 -9.66 -12.49 9.21
N GLY A 27 -10.84 -13.04 8.89
CA GLY A 27 -11.96 -13.19 9.82
C GLY A 27 -13.11 -12.20 9.64
N GLU A 28 -14.21 -12.46 10.36
CA GLU A 28 -15.50 -11.75 10.18
C GLU A 28 -15.40 -10.23 10.46
N ARG A 29 -14.50 -9.80 11.35
CA ARG A 29 -14.29 -8.36 11.61
C ARG A 29 -13.54 -7.66 10.47
N ALA A 30 -12.57 -8.31 9.84
CA ALA A 30 -11.85 -7.76 8.70
C ALA A 30 -12.78 -7.56 7.49
N SER A 31 -13.82 -8.40 7.35
CA SER A 31 -14.84 -8.25 6.31
C SER A 31 -15.75 -7.02 6.46
N LYS A 32 -15.71 -6.34 7.62
CA LYS A 32 -16.44 -5.08 7.86
C LYS A 32 -15.68 -3.84 7.39
N ILE A 33 -14.42 -3.99 6.99
CA ILE A 33 -13.63 -2.91 6.43
C ILE A 33 -14.21 -2.54 5.07
N SER A 34 -14.61 -1.29 4.89
CA SER A 34 -15.12 -0.84 3.59
C SER A 34 -14.01 -0.83 2.53
N PRO A 35 -14.34 -0.98 1.24
CA PRO A 35 -13.34 -0.92 0.17
C PRO A 35 -12.48 0.35 0.21
N GLU A 36 -13.08 1.50 0.52
CA GLU A 36 -12.34 2.77 0.63
C GLU A 36 -11.33 2.80 1.78
N VAL A 37 -11.67 2.16 2.91
CA VAL A 37 -10.73 2.03 4.04
C VAL A 37 -9.64 1.02 3.68
N MET A 38 -9.98 -0.04 2.94
CA MET A 38 -9.00 -1.01 2.46
C MET A 38 -7.97 -0.41 1.51
N ASP A 39 -8.41 0.46 0.61
CA ASP A 39 -7.50 1.15 -0.32
C ASP A 39 -6.46 2.00 0.44
N LYS A 40 -6.90 2.71 1.48
CA LYS A 40 -6.01 3.46 2.37
C LYS A 40 -5.08 2.56 3.16
N PHE A 41 -5.61 1.43 3.64
CA PHE A 41 -4.86 0.46 4.41
C PHE A 41 -3.71 -0.15 3.57
N ILE A 42 -4.01 -0.54 2.33
CA ILE A 42 -3.01 -1.02 1.37
C ILE A 42 -1.97 0.06 1.07
N LEU A 43 -2.41 1.30 0.83
CA LEU A 43 -1.52 2.42 0.59
C LEU A 43 -0.54 2.62 1.74
N HIS A 44 -1.03 2.64 2.99
CA HIS A 44 -0.19 2.82 4.17
C HIS A 44 0.82 1.69 4.36
N ILE A 45 0.40 0.43 4.17
CA ILE A 45 1.34 -0.71 4.22
C ILE A 45 2.47 -0.53 3.20
N ILE A 46 2.11 -0.24 1.95
CA ILE A 46 3.08 -0.13 0.85
C ILE A 46 4.02 1.06 1.08
N ALA A 47 3.47 2.24 1.43
CA ALA A 47 4.24 3.45 1.66
C ALA A 47 5.18 3.33 2.86
N ALA A 48 4.73 2.70 3.95
CA ALA A 48 5.55 2.50 5.14
C ALA A 48 6.71 1.53 4.87
N PHE A 49 6.46 0.41 4.20
CA PHE A 49 7.53 -0.49 3.77
C PHE A 49 8.51 0.18 2.80
N ALA A 50 8.01 0.97 1.84
CA ALA A 50 8.86 1.72 0.90
C ALA A 50 9.70 2.79 1.59
N SER A 51 9.23 3.31 2.73
CA SER A 51 9.96 4.26 3.58
C SER A 51 10.93 3.59 4.56
N GLY A 52 10.99 2.25 4.57
CA GLY A 52 11.88 1.49 5.44
C GLY A 52 11.36 1.31 6.88
N GLU A 53 10.06 1.51 7.13
CA GLU A 53 9.47 1.20 8.43
C GLU A 53 9.52 -0.30 8.72
N ASP A 54 9.75 -0.65 9.99
CA ASP A 54 9.69 -2.04 10.44
C ASP A 54 8.25 -2.52 10.64
N HIS A 55 8.07 -3.83 10.59
CA HIS A 55 6.76 -4.47 10.73
C HIS A 55 6.00 -4.04 12.00
N CYS A 56 6.68 -3.92 13.14
CA CYS A 56 6.03 -3.58 14.41
C CYS A 56 5.50 -2.14 14.41
N SER A 57 6.27 -1.21 13.84
CA SER A 57 5.86 0.18 13.64
C SER A 57 4.64 0.27 12.73
N ILE A 58 4.66 -0.44 11.59
CA ILE A 58 3.53 -0.49 10.65
C ILE A 58 2.28 -1.04 11.32
N SER A 59 2.40 -2.16 12.05
CA SER A 59 1.27 -2.79 12.74
C SER A 59 0.64 -1.87 13.79
N THR A 60 1.48 -1.24 14.62
CA THR A 60 1.02 -0.31 15.66
C THR A 60 0.28 0.89 15.04
N ASN A 61 0.84 1.48 13.98
CA ASN A 61 0.25 2.62 13.30
C ASN A 61 -1.12 2.27 12.69
N LEU A 62 -1.19 1.15 11.97
CA LEU A 62 -2.42 0.68 11.33
C LEU A 62 -3.51 0.32 12.34
N HIS A 63 -3.14 -0.32 13.45
CA HIS A 63 -4.08 -0.60 14.53
C HIS A 63 -4.68 0.69 15.10
N ASN A 64 -3.83 1.69 15.39
CA ASN A 64 -4.28 2.98 15.91
C ASN A 64 -5.20 3.73 14.92
N GLU A 65 -4.90 3.68 13.64
CA GLU A 65 -5.73 4.30 12.60
C GLU A 65 -7.11 3.65 12.47
N LEU A 66 -7.16 2.32 12.43
CA LEU A 66 -8.42 1.58 12.38
C LEU A 66 -9.26 1.85 13.63
N HIS A 67 -8.64 1.85 14.80
CA HIS A 67 -9.29 2.19 16.05
C HIS A 67 -9.83 3.64 16.04
N HIS A 68 -9.07 4.60 15.49
CA HIS A 68 -9.48 6.00 15.39
C HIS A 68 -10.73 6.20 14.51
N ILE A 69 -10.90 5.38 13.47
CA ILE A 69 -12.10 5.40 12.61
C ILE A 69 -13.23 4.48 13.10
N GLY A 70 -13.10 3.92 14.31
CA GLY A 70 -14.13 3.12 14.96
C GLY A 70 -14.17 1.65 14.53
N ILE A 71 -13.11 1.14 13.90
CA ILE A 71 -12.96 -0.27 13.54
C ILE A 71 -12.07 -0.95 14.57
N ASP A 72 -12.68 -1.76 15.44
CA ASP A 72 -11.99 -2.54 16.47
C ASP A 72 -11.51 -3.89 15.93
N VAL A 73 -10.28 -3.92 15.43
CA VAL A 73 -9.56 -5.12 14.98
C VAL A 73 -8.50 -5.48 16.02
N GLN A 74 -8.39 -6.76 16.37
CA GLN A 74 -7.35 -7.21 17.31
C GLN A 74 -5.96 -7.03 16.69
N GLU A 75 -4.97 -6.61 17.49
CA GLU A 75 -3.57 -6.43 17.06
C GLU A 75 -3.01 -7.68 16.36
N ASP A 76 -3.33 -8.88 16.84
CA ASP A 76 -2.86 -10.14 16.26
C ASP A 76 -3.38 -10.37 14.83
N VAL A 77 -4.53 -9.80 14.48
CA VAL A 77 -5.08 -9.84 13.12
C VAL A 77 -4.32 -8.86 12.23
N ILE A 78 -3.96 -7.68 12.74
CA ILE A 78 -3.16 -6.69 12.01
C ILE A 78 -1.76 -7.26 11.70
N ASP A 79 -1.10 -7.84 12.70
CA ASP A 79 0.20 -8.50 12.52
C ASP A 79 0.14 -9.58 11.43
N LYS A 80 -0.86 -10.46 11.47
CA LYS A 80 -1.08 -11.50 10.45
C LYS A 80 -1.33 -10.91 9.06
N ILE A 81 -2.03 -9.78 8.97
CA ILE A 81 -2.28 -9.14 7.69
C ILE A 81 -0.96 -8.63 7.10
N ILE A 82 -0.03 -8.11 7.91
CA ILE A 82 1.22 -7.48 7.45
C ILE A 82 2.34 -8.51 7.23
N GLU A 83 2.29 -9.66 7.90
CA GLU A 83 3.38 -10.64 8.02
C GLU A 83 4.04 -10.98 6.68
N ASP A 84 3.24 -11.23 5.64
CA ASP A 84 3.71 -11.63 4.31
C ASP A 84 3.74 -10.48 3.29
N LYS A 85 3.26 -9.28 3.65
CA LYS A 85 3.01 -8.19 2.68
C LYS A 85 4.27 -7.56 2.12
N HIS A 86 5.36 -7.59 2.87
CA HIS A 86 6.67 -7.20 2.36
C HIS A 86 7.11 -8.06 1.14
N VAL A 87 6.64 -9.32 1.05
CA VAL A 87 6.90 -10.20 -0.10
C VAL A 87 5.78 -10.07 -1.15
N VAL A 88 4.52 -10.17 -0.73
CA VAL A 88 3.35 -10.17 -1.63
C VAL A 88 3.22 -8.86 -2.42
N PHE A 89 3.61 -7.75 -1.80
CA PHE A 89 3.62 -6.41 -2.40
C PHE A 89 5.01 -5.95 -2.83
N SER A 90 5.98 -6.84 -2.98
CA SER A 90 7.37 -6.46 -3.31
C SER A 90 7.46 -5.55 -4.55
N ALA A 91 6.68 -5.83 -5.61
CA ALA A 91 6.62 -4.99 -6.80
C ALA A 91 6.03 -3.60 -6.52
N GLU A 92 4.95 -3.54 -5.73
CA GLU A 92 4.26 -2.31 -5.37
C GLU A 92 5.05 -1.46 -4.36
N ILE A 93 5.75 -2.10 -3.43
CA ILE A 93 6.69 -1.46 -2.49
C ILE A 93 7.84 -0.85 -3.28
N TYR A 94 8.40 -1.58 -4.26
CA TYR A 94 9.44 -1.04 -5.12
C TYR A 94 8.93 0.11 -6.00
N ALA A 95 7.71 0.01 -6.52
CA ALA A 95 7.06 1.09 -7.28
C ALA A 95 6.86 2.36 -6.42
N ALA A 96 6.43 2.20 -5.16
CA ALA A 96 6.30 3.31 -4.22
C ALA A 96 7.65 3.93 -3.87
N TYR A 97 8.68 3.12 -3.63
CA TYR A 97 10.04 3.59 -3.42
C TYR A 97 10.56 4.41 -4.61
N LEU A 98 10.39 3.91 -5.84
CA LEU A 98 10.77 4.64 -7.05
C LEU A 98 9.98 5.93 -7.20
N THR A 99 8.68 5.91 -6.89
CA THR A 99 7.85 7.12 -6.90
C THR A 99 8.42 8.19 -5.98
N PHE A 100 8.77 7.84 -4.74
CA PHE A 100 9.38 8.78 -3.80
C PHE A 100 10.71 9.32 -4.33
N SER A 101 11.62 8.43 -4.75
CA SER A 101 12.95 8.79 -5.24
C SER A 101 12.87 9.71 -6.47
N MET A 102 12.04 9.39 -7.45
CA MET A 102 11.93 10.15 -8.69
C MET A 102 11.30 11.53 -8.46
N LEU A 103 10.29 11.63 -7.59
CA LEU A 103 9.71 12.92 -7.23
C LEU A 103 10.72 13.80 -6.47
N GLU A 104 11.54 13.20 -5.59
CA GLU A 104 12.63 13.90 -4.90
C GLU A 104 13.72 14.40 -5.88
N ASP A 105 14.06 13.58 -6.89
CA ASP A 105 14.99 13.93 -7.95
C ASP A 105 14.45 14.97 -8.96
N GLY A 106 13.18 15.39 -8.81
CA GLY A 106 12.56 16.45 -9.59
C GLY A 106 11.94 15.99 -10.92
N TYR A 107 11.69 14.69 -11.09
CA TYR A 107 10.93 14.16 -12.22
C TYR A 107 9.49 14.66 -12.18
N SER A 108 8.89 14.82 -13.36
CA SER A 108 7.47 15.14 -13.43
C SER A 108 6.61 13.93 -13.07
N GLU A 109 5.44 14.18 -12.48
CA GLU A 109 4.48 13.14 -12.14
C GLU A 109 4.06 12.29 -13.36
N GLN A 110 4.08 12.87 -14.57
CA GLN A 110 3.76 12.15 -15.80
C GLN A 110 4.85 11.12 -16.15
N GLU A 111 6.11 11.48 -15.98
CA GLU A 111 7.24 10.55 -16.17
C GLU A 111 7.15 9.42 -15.16
N VAL A 112 6.95 9.76 -13.87
CA VAL A 112 6.80 8.77 -12.81
C VAL A 112 5.64 7.81 -13.12
N LEU A 113 4.46 8.34 -13.48
CA LEU A 113 3.31 7.51 -13.85
C LEU A 113 3.61 6.55 -15.01
N GLY A 114 4.39 7.00 -16.01
CA GLY A 114 4.85 6.15 -17.11
C GLY A 114 5.69 4.97 -16.62
N TYR A 115 6.73 5.25 -15.82
CA TYR A 115 7.60 4.21 -15.27
C TYR A 115 6.84 3.22 -14.38
N ILE A 116 5.97 3.72 -13.49
CA ILE A 116 5.19 2.87 -12.60
C ILE A 116 4.20 2.00 -13.38
N SER A 117 3.58 2.56 -14.43
CA SER A 117 2.68 1.78 -15.28
C SER A 117 3.42 0.66 -16.01
N ASP A 118 4.58 0.95 -16.60
CA ASP A 118 5.41 -0.05 -17.27
C ASP A 118 5.88 -1.15 -16.31
N LEU A 119 6.28 -0.78 -15.09
CA LEU A 119 6.74 -1.71 -14.05
C LEU A 119 5.63 -2.67 -13.61
N LEU A 120 4.43 -2.16 -13.37
CA LEU A 120 3.32 -2.95 -12.80
C LEU A 120 2.52 -3.70 -13.87
N ASP A 121 2.38 -3.17 -15.09
CA ASP A 121 1.62 -3.82 -16.17
C ASP A 121 2.43 -4.86 -16.95
N SER A 122 3.77 -4.77 -16.91
CA SER A 122 4.65 -5.69 -17.63
C SER A 122 5.94 -5.90 -16.85
N PRO A 123 5.92 -6.71 -15.77
CA PRO A 123 7.11 -6.98 -14.97
C PRO A 123 8.17 -7.64 -15.84
N LYS A 124 9.11 -6.83 -16.34
CA LYS A 124 10.32 -7.33 -16.99
C LYS A 124 11.18 -7.92 -15.89
N ILE A 125 11.24 -9.24 -15.84
CA ILE A 125 12.23 -9.97 -15.05
C ILE A 125 13.59 -9.50 -15.58
N HIS A 126 14.32 -8.72 -14.78
CA HIS A 126 15.73 -8.42 -15.01
C HIS A 126 16.58 -9.35 -14.16
#